data_AF-A0A968UCA4-F1
#
_entry.id   AF-A0A968UCA4-F1
#
_cell.length_a   1.000
_cell.length_b   1.000
_cell.length_c   1.000
_cell.angle_alpha   90.00
_cell.angle_beta   90.00
_cell.angle_gamma   90.00
#
_symmetry.space_group_name_H-M   'P 1'
#
loop_
_entity.id
_entity.type
_entity.pdbx_description
1 polymer ?
#
loop_
_entity_poly.entity_id
_entity_poly.type
_entity_poly.pdbx_seq_one_letter_code
_entity_poly.pdbx_strand_id
1 'polypeptide(L)' 'MRSDFDYSSQGLFGPVVFRPGFNQAEVINANQAWSLFFTAGKEDKMLGTSPESGRLFNNLLIAVGIVGVVGASIFTASPL' A
#
# COMPACT_ATOMS: atom_id res chain seq x y z
N MET A 1 8.39 -25.67 10.16
CA MET A 1 8.24 -24.96 8.88
C MET A 1 9.63 -24.49 8.45
N ARG A 2 10.10 -24.89 7.27
CA ARG A 2 11.31 -24.31 6.65
C ARG A 2 10.84 -23.13 5.81
N SER A 3 11.45 -21.97 6.05
CA SER A 3 11.23 -20.77 5.26
C SER A 3 12.23 -20.81 4.11
N ASP A 4 11.77 -20.73 2.86
CA ASP A 4 12.64 -20.62 1.66
C ASP A 4 13.28 -19.22 1.54
N PHE A 5 13.35 -18.49 2.65
CA PHE A 5 13.83 -17.13 2.70
C PHE A 5 15.35 -17.12 2.78
N ASP A 6 15.99 -16.74 1.68
CA ASP A 6 17.44 -16.60 1.61
C ASP A 6 17.87 -15.29 2.29
N TYR A 7 18.34 -15.41 3.54
CA TYR A 7 18.85 -14.31 4.36
C TYR A 7 20.20 -13.73 3.88
N SER A 8 20.84 -14.31 2.86
CA SER A 8 22.15 -13.90 2.38
C SER A 8 22.11 -12.84 1.26
N SER A 9 20.94 -12.59 0.66
CA SER A 9 20.86 -11.71 -0.51
C SER A 9 20.95 -10.23 -0.12
N GLN A 10 21.86 -9.50 -0.78
CA GLN A 10 22.05 -8.05 -0.59
C GLN A 10 20.78 -7.21 -0.88
N GLY A 11 19.77 -7.79 -1.57
CA GLY A 11 18.48 -7.16 -1.88
C GLY A 11 17.42 -7.24 -0.77
N LEU A 12 17.74 -7.81 0.40
CA LEU A 12 16.79 -7.94 1.52
C LEU A 12 16.39 -6.62 2.16
N PHE A 13 17.30 -5.66 2.19
CA PHE A 13 17.09 -4.37 2.86
C PHE A 13 16.49 -3.29 1.97
N GLY A 14 16.40 -3.54 0.66
CA GLY A 14 15.81 -2.64 -0.32
C GLY A 14 14.38 -3.03 -0.72
N PRO A 15 13.67 -2.15 -1.45
CA PRO A 15 12.35 -2.45 -1.98
C PRO A 15 12.37 -3.70 -2.87
N VAL A 16 11.43 -4.61 -2.62
CA VAL A 16 11.18 -5.87 -3.33
C VAL A 16 11.04 -5.65 -4.82
N VAL A 17 10.53 -4.50 -5.26
CA VAL A 17 10.37 -4.15 -6.68
C VAL A 17 11.67 -4.15 -7.49
N PHE A 18 12.81 -4.00 -6.81
CA PHE A 18 14.14 -4.04 -7.44
C PHE A 18 14.80 -5.42 -7.38
N ARG A 19 14.16 -6.42 -6.76
CA ARG A 19 14.72 -7.77 -6.67
C ARG A 19 14.65 -8.44 -8.05
N PRO A 20 15.70 -9.18 -8.46
CA PRO A 20 15.77 -9.86 -9.77
C PRO A 20 14.65 -10.86 -10.11
N GLY A 21 13.68 -11.10 -9.22
CA GLY A 21 12.57 -12.02 -9.43
C GLY A 21 11.21 -11.50 -8.92
N PHE A 22 11.08 -10.19 -8.68
CA PHE A 22 9.93 -9.64 -7.97
C PHE A 22 8.56 -9.99 -8.56
N ASN A 23 8.39 -9.78 -9.87
CA ASN A 23 7.07 -9.85 -10.51
C ASN A 23 7.11 -10.23 -12.00
N GLN A 24 8.30 -10.41 -12.59
CA GLN A 24 8.46 -10.87 -13.99
C GLN A 24 7.56 -10.16 -15.03
N ALA A 25 7.26 -8.88 -14.83
CA ALA A 25 6.32 -8.08 -15.64
C ALA A 25 4.85 -8.56 -15.65
N GLU A 26 4.43 -9.37 -14.67
CA GLU A 26 3.02 -9.72 -14.46
C GLU A 26 2.19 -8.48 -14.07
N VAL A 27 0.92 -8.45 -14.50
CA VAL A 27 0.01 -7.37 -14.13
C VAL A 27 -0.40 -7.54 -12.66
N ILE A 28 -0.11 -6.53 -11.84
CA ILE A 28 -0.55 -6.48 -10.45
C ILE A 28 -1.93 -5.79 -10.33
N ASN A 29 -2.75 -6.25 -9.40
CA ASN A 29 -4.03 -5.62 -9.10
C ASN A 29 -3.87 -4.42 -8.13
N ALA A 30 -4.94 -3.66 -7.93
CA ALA A 30 -4.94 -2.48 -7.07
C ALA A 30 -4.52 -2.80 -5.61
N ASN A 31 -4.92 -3.95 -5.07
CA ASN A 31 -4.59 -4.32 -3.69
C ASN A 31 -3.10 -4.65 -3.55
N GLN A 32 -2.54 -5.33 -4.54
CA GLN A 32 -1.10 -5.61 -4.60
C GLN A 32 -0.30 -4.31 -4.72
N ALA A 33 -0.75 -3.36 -5.56
CA ALA A 33 -0.11 -2.04 -5.68
C ALA A 33 -0.14 -1.25 -4.36
N TRP A 34 -1.30 -1.23 -3.67
CA TRP A 34 -1.42 -0.59 -2.36
C TRP A 34 -0.55 -1.25 -1.29
N SER A 35 -0.49 -2.58 -1.29
CA SER A 35 0.39 -3.33 -0.39
C SER A 35 1.84 -2.92 -0.59
N LEU A 36 2.31 -2.88 -1.84
CA LEU A 36 3.69 -2.48 -2.15
C LEU A 36 4.00 -1.04 -1.75
N PHE A 37 3.06 -0.12 -1.95
CA PHE A 37 3.26 1.29 -1.60
C PHE A 37 3.47 1.48 -0.09
N PHE A 38 2.60 0.90 0.74
CA PHE A 38 2.65 1.13 2.19
C PHE A 38 3.70 0.32 2.92
N THR A 39 4.14 -0.80 2.34
CA THR A 39 5.24 -1.57 2.93
C THR A 39 6.60 -1.00 2.54
N ALA A 40 6.64 0.15 1.84
CA ALA A 40 7.82 0.72 1.21
C ALA A 40 8.51 -0.29 0.29
N GLY A 41 7.70 -1.11 -0.39
CA GLY A 41 8.16 -2.25 -1.15
C GLY A 41 8.82 -3.30 -0.26
N LYS A 42 8.46 -3.50 1.00
CA LYS A 42 8.87 -4.70 1.72
C LYS A 42 7.92 -5.83 1.40
N GLU A 43 8.43 -7.05 1.55
CA GLU A 43 7.65 -8.29 1.49
C GLU A 43 6.73 -8.34 2.70
N ASP A 44 5.66 -7.56 2.63
CA ASP A 44 4.61 -7.60 3.61
C ASP A 44 3.28 -7.71 2.86
N LYS A 45 2.63 -8.84 3.13
CA LYS A 45 1.43 -9.33 2.43
C LYS A 45 0.15 -8.94 3.17
N MET A 46 0.24 -8.11 4.20
CA MET A 46 -0.90 -7.76 5.06
C MET A 46 -2.06 -7.10 4.32
N LEU A 47 -1.79 -6.32 3.25
CA LEU A 47 -2.85 -5.67 2.46
C LEU A 47 -3.16 -6.39 1.13
N GLY A 48 -2.25 -7.23 0.65
CA GLY A 48 -2.37 -7.91 -0.65
C GLY A 48 -3.15 -9.24 -0.64
N THR A 49 -3.44 -9.81 0.52
CA THR A 49 -4.01 -11.17 0.63
C THR A 49 -5.54 -11.23 0.67
N SER A 50 -6.22 -10.16 1.07
CA SER A 50 -7.69 -10.14 1.10
C SER A 50 -8.28 -9.02 0.21
N PRO A 51 -9.27 -9.34 -0.64
CA PRO A 51 -10.02 -8.33 -1.41
C PRO A 51 -10.69 -7.27 -0.53
N GLU A 52 -11.07 -7.66 0.68
CA GLU A 52 -11.76 -6.84 1.67
C GLU A 52 -10.87 -5.74 2.25
N SER A 53 -9.60 -6.05 2.56
CA SER A 53 -8.65 -5.05 3.08
C SER A 53 -8.44 -3.90 2.08
N GLY A 54 -8.33 -4.22 0.79
CA GLY A 54 -8.22 -3.20 -0.26
C GLY A 54 -9.46 -2.31 -0.39
N ARG A 55 -10.66 -2.90 -0.28
CA ARG A 55 -11.92 -2.15 -0.30
C ARG A 55 -12.08 -1.26 0.93
N LEU A 56 -11.80 -1.78 2.12
CA LEU A 56 -11.80 -1.02 3.37
C LEU A 56 -10.85 0.17 3.29
N PHE A 57 -9.64 -0.06 2.78
CA PHE A 57 -8.63 0.98 2.61
C PHE A 57 -9.06 2.06 1.61
N ASN A 58 -9.58 1.68 0.45
CA ASN A 58 -10.07 2.64 -0.53
C ASN A 58 -11.20 3.51 0.04
N ASN A 59 -12.12 2.89 0.78
CA ASN A 59 -13.20 3.61 1.45
C ASN A 59 -12.68 4.56 2.54
N LEU A 60 -11.62 4.17 3.27
CA LEU A 60 -10.95 5.03 4.25
C LEU A 60 -10.35 6.28 3.57
N LEU A 61 -9.63 6.12 2.46
CA LEU A 61 -9.06 7.26 1.72
C LEU A 61 -10.14 8.22 1.22
N ILE A 62 -11.24 7.68 0.69
CA ILE A 62 -12.39 8.49 0.25
C ILE A 62 -12.97 9.25 1.44
N ALA A 63 -13.17 8.59 2.58
CA ALA A 63 -13.70 9.22 3.78
C ALA A 63 -12.78 10.35 4.28
N VAL A 64 -11.47 10.13 4.33
CA VAL A 64 -10.48 11.16 4.68
C VAL A 64 -10.55 12.34 3.73
N GLY A 65 -10.65 12.09 2.42
CA GLY A 65 -10.80 13.13 1.41
C GLY A 65 -12.07 13.97 1.61
N ILE A 66 -13.22 13.31 1.80
CA ILE A 66 -14.50 13.99 2.05
C ILE A 66 -14.44 14.81 3.33
N VAL A 67 -13.99 14.21 4.44
CA VAL A 67 -13.88 14.91 5.74
C VAL A 67 -12.91 16.08 5.65
N GLY A 68 -11.79 15.91 4.94
CA GLY A 68 -10.83 16.99 4.71
C GLY A 68 -11.42 18.16 3.92
N VAL A 69 -12.14 17.89 2.83
CA VAL A 69 -12.81 18.92 2.02
C VAL A 69 -13.90 19.63 2.81
N VAL A 70 -14.77 18.88 3.49
CA VAL A 70 -15.85 19.45 4.30
C VAL A 70 -15.28 20.26 5.47
N GLY A 71 -14.31 19.70 6.20
CA GLY A 71 -13.64 20.38 7.29
C GLY A 71 -12.97 21.67 6.83
N ALA A 72 -12.22 21.63 5.72
CA ALA A 72 -11.64 22.82 5.13
C ALA A 72 -12.73 23.85 4.79
N SER A 73 -13.82 23.44 4.14
CA SER A 73 -14.89 24.37 3.78
C SER A 73 -15.54 25.06 4.98
N ILE A 74 -15.64 24.38 6.14
CA ILE A 74 -16.21 24.95 7.37
C ILE A 74 -15.21 25.86 8.09
N PHE A 75 -13.95 25.43 8.20
CA PHE A 75 -12.96 26.11 9.05
C PHE A 75 -12.05 27.09 8.31
N THR A 76 -12.03 27.07 6.96
CA THR A 76 -11.28 28.04 6.14
C THR A 76 -12.18 29.06 5.45
N ALA A 77 -13.50 28.85 5.42
CA ALA A 77 -14.44 29.92 5.16
C ALA A 77 -14.40 30.90 6.35
N SER A 78 -13.56 31.93 6.26
CA SER A 78 -13.44 32.97 7.29
C SER A 78 -14.65 33.92 7.26
N PRO A 79 -14.99 34.52 8.43
CA PRO A 79 -16.24 35.22 8.65
C PRO A 79 -16.20 36.60 7.99
N LEU A 80 -17.31 36.97 7.34
CA LEU A 80 -17.62 38.35 6.98
C LEU A 80 -18.05 39.13 8.22
#